data_AF-A0A421B3D0-F1
#
_entry.id   AF-A0A421B3D0-F1
#
_cell.length_a   1.000
_cell.length_b   1.000
_cell.length_c   1.000
_cell.angle_alpha   90.00
_cell.angle_beta   90.00
_cell.angle_gamma   90.00
#
_symmetry.space_group_name_H-M   'P 1'
#
loop_
_entity.id
_entity.type
_entity.pdbx_description
1 polymer ?
#
loop_
_entity_poly.entity_id
_entity_poly.type
_entity_poly.pdbx_seq_one_letter_code
_entity_poly.pdbx_strand_id
1 'polypeptide(L)'
;MSLVDSGPIADGCLAALPSGWIALVDGELVSTGGPRWEVGTTGGNRLHTSVDGRYAAVVVDRGSRGVVVDLASGTVTAELDRGDYGSTLTDFPVAFLGTGEFVAATDWNQLGLFDAATGTRKATHGDDIDFFHGGLTVCPSGKWLIIDGWIWQPVGAQLLVDLDAWRAGDHDATEVGPYPDDWNRPTAWLDDETIAVQGQDGVTLVAIPSGETRGTIAAPPGRLWSHNGRLFIAAQHGLEIWSPTERLGLVDGFRPIAQNPTTGALADRDLHTWLP
;
A
#
# COMPACT_ATOMS: atom_id res chain seq x y z
N MET A 1 21.32 -2.55 -18.25
CA MET A 1 19.95 -2.53 -18.77
C MET A 1 19.21 -1.45 -17.97
N SER A 2 18.69 -0.43 -18.63
CA SER A 2 17.90 0.61 -17.96
C SER A 2 16.53 0.03 -17.56
N LEU A 3 15.81 0.66 -16.61
CA LEU A 3 14.43 0.25 -16.27
C LEU A 3 13.53 0.16 -17.52
N VAL A 4 13.81 1.00 -18.52
CA VAL A 4 13.11 1.10 -19.80
C VAL A 4 13.40 -0.09 -20.72
N ASP A 5 14.51 -0.80 -20.51
CA ASP A 5 14.92 -1.92 -21.36
C ASP A 5 14.38 -3.28 -20.87
N SER A 6 13.70 -3.30 -19.72
CA SER A 6 13.33 -4.52 -18.97
C SER A 6 12.04 -5.21 -19.40
N GLY A 7 11.37 -4.70 -20.44
CA GLY A 7 10.01 -5.13 -20.78
C GLY A 7 8.98 -4.64 -19.75
N PRO A 8 7.71 -5.07 -19.88
CA PRO A 8 6.64 -4.59 -19.02
C PRO A 8 6.83 -5.01 -17.55
N ILE A 9 6.70 -4.05 -16.65
CA ILE A 9 6.84 -4.26 -15.21
C ILE A 9 5.59 -4.94 -14.67
N ALA A 10 5.77 -5.97 -13.84
CA ALA A 10 4.67 -6.68 -13.20
C ALA A 10 3.88 -5.78 -12.24
N ASP A 11 2.59 -6.06 -12.07
CA ASP A 11 1.77 -5.33 -11.09
C ASP A 11 2.32 -5.53 -9.67
N GLY A 12 2.32 -4.47 -8.86
CA GLY A 12 2.94 -4.47 -7.54
C GLY A 12 4.47 -4.35 -7.52
N CYS A 13 5.15 -4.49 -8.66
CA CYS A 13 6.62 -4.39 -8.73
C CYS A 13 7.14 -2.99 -9.08
N LEU A 14 6.30 -1.95 -9.05
CA LEU A 14 6.68 -0.56 -9.32
C LEU A 14 6.33 0.33 -8.13
N ALA A 15 7.28 1.15 -7.67
CA ALA A 15 7.08 2.10 -6.59
C ALA A 15 7.77 3.44 -6.88
N ALA A 16 7.30 4.49 -6.23
CA ALA A 16 7.82 5.84 -6.43
C ALA A 16 9.12 6.08 -5.65
N LEU A 17 9.98 6.92 -6.21
CA LEU A 17 11.07 7.61 -5.53
C LEU A 17 10.85 9.13 -5.66
N PRO A 18 11.46 9.96 -4.80
CA PRO A 18 11.39 11.41 -4.95
C PRO A 18 11.80 11.92 -6.33
N SER A 19 12.76 11.23 -6.97
CA SER A 19 13.32 11.59 -8.28
C SER A 19 12.77 10.77 -9.45
N GLY A 20 11.81 9.87 -9.24
CA GLY A 20 11.29 9.01 -10.30
C GLY A 20 10.66 7.72 -9.79
N TRP A 21 11.07 6.59 -10.34
CA TRP A 21 10.51 5.28 -10.03
C TRP A 21 11.58 4.24 -9.77
N ILE A 22 11.22 3.21 -9.02
CA ILE A 22 12.01 2.01 -8.81
C ILE A 22 11.13 0.80 -9.09
N ALA A 23 11.68 -0.19 -9.78
CA ALA A 23 10.98 -1.43 -10.05
C ALA A 23 11.79 -2.65 -9.60
N LEU A 24 11.07 -3.71 -9.27
CA LEU A 24 11.63 -5.03 -9.06
C LEU A 24 11.55 -5.83 -10.36
N VAL A 25 12.71 -6.17 -10.92
CA VAL A 25 12.84 -6.91 -12.18
C VAL A 25 13.82 -8.05 -11.96
N ASP A 26 13.40 -9.29 -12.21
CA ASP A 26 14.25 -10.49 -12.09
C ASP A 26 15.01 -10.62 -10.76
N GLY A 27 14.39 -10.17 -9.65
CA GLY A 27 14.99 -10.22 -8.31
C GLY A 27 15.96 -9.07 -8.00
N GLU A 28 16.07 -8.09 -8.90
CA GLU A 28 16.83 -6.87 -8.73
C GLU A 28 15.92 -5.64 -8.59
N LEU A 29 16.28 -4.74 -7.69
CA LEU A 29 15.72 -3.40 -7.67
C LEU A 29 16.47 -2.53 -8.67
N VAL A 30 15.73 -1.85 -9.55
CA VAL A 30 16.29 -1.00 -10.61
C VAL A 30 15.56 0.34 -10.56
N SER A 31 16.30 1.46 -10.50
CA SER A 31 15.72 2.80 -10.46
C SER A 31 15.82 3.53 -11.80
N THR A 32 14.92 4.48 -12.07
CA THR A 32 14.97 5.36 -13.24
C THR A 32 16.19 6.30 -13.14
N GLY A 33 17.34 5.86 -13.67
CA GLY A 33 18.56 6.69 -13.77
C GLY A 33 19.62 6.47 -12.70
N GLY A 34 19.54 5.39 -11.93
CA GLY A 34 20.34 5.22 -10.73
C GLY A 34 20.96 3.82 -10.54
N PRO A 35 21.08 3.38 -9.28
CA PRO A 35 21.70 2.12 -8.89
C PRO A 35 20.81 0.90 -9.10
N ARG A 36 21.44 -0.27 -8.94
CA ARG A 36 20.81 -1.59 -8.88
C ARG A 36 21.14 -2.25 -7.54
N TRP A 37 20.21 -3.04 -7.03
CA TRP A 37 20.40 -3.80 -5.80
C TRP A 37 19.88 -5.23 -5.99
N GLU A 38 20.72 -6.23 -5.72
CA GLU A 38 20.29 -7.62 -5.69
C GLU A 38 19.52 -7.88 -4.40
N VAL A 39 18.30 -8.41 -4.52
CA VAL A 39 17.45 -8.72 -3.36
C VAL A 39 17.19 -10.23 -3.23
N GLY A 40 17.47 -11.00 -4.29
CA GLY A 40 17.47 -12.46 -4.26
C GLY A 40 16.11 -13.12 -4.09
N THR A 41 15.01 -12.36 -4.18
CA THR A 41 13.65 -12.89 -4.05
C THR A 41 13.10 -13.34 -5.42
N THR A 42 12.50 -14.53 -5.48
CA THR A 42 11.90 -15.07 -6.72
C THR A 42 10.39 -15.23 -6.58
N GLY A 43 9.64 -14.56 -7.47
CA GLY A 43 8.21 -14.81 -7.72
C GLY A 43 7.23 -13.97 -6.89
N GLY A 44 6.17 -13.49 -7.57
CA GLY A 44 4.97 -12.92 -6.94
C GLY A 44 5.23 -11.78 -5.96
N ASN A 45 6.16 -10.87 -6.23
CA ASN A 45 6.61 -9.90 -5.24
C ASN A 45 5.84 -8.57 -5.31
N ARG A 46 5.82 -7.83 -4.20
CA ARG A 46 5.42 -6.41 -4.12
C ARG A 46 6.55 -5.54 -3.62
N LEU A 47 6.56 -4.31 -4.12
CA LEU A 47 7.55 -3.29 -3.83
C LEU A 47 6.87 -2.09 -3.16
N HIS A 48 7.43 -1.67 -2.03
CA HIS A 48 7.02 -0.48 -1.29
C HIS A 48 8.25 0.37 -1.02
N THR A 49 8.10 1.69 -0.99
CA THR A 49 9.20 2.62 -0.74
C THR A 49 8.84 3.62 0.35
N SER A 50 9.85 4.06 1.11
CA SER A 50 9.71 5.21 1.98
C SER A 50 9.56 6.48 1.15
N VAL A 51 8.84 7.48 1.68
CA VAL A 51 8.53 8.71 0.93
C VAL A 51 9.78 9.52 0.57
N ASP A 52 10.85 9.40 1.35
CA ASP A 52 12.16 10.01 1.09
C ASP A 52 13.03 9.19 0.11
N GLY A 53 12.55 8.03 -0.34
CA GLY A 53 13.27 7.13 -1.24
C GLY A 53 14.52 6.50 -0.64
N ARG A 54 14.67 6.52 0.69
CA ARG A 54 15.83 5.92 1.36
C ARG A 54 15.70 4.41 1.51
N TYR A 55 14.49 3.90 1.70
CA TYR A 55 14.25 2.48 1.96
C TYR A 55 13.28 1.89 0.95
N ALA A 56 13.48 0.62 0.62
CA ALA A 56 12.54 -0.20 -0.13
C ALA A 56 12.25 -1.49 0.62
N ALA A 57 10.98 -1.88 0.67
CA ALA A 57 10.56 -3.20 1.12
C ALA A 57 10.17 -4.03 -0.10
N VAL A 58 10.73 -5.23 -0.19
CA VAL A 58 10.37 -6.26 -1.18
C VAL A 58 9.77 -7.43 -0.43
N VAL A 59 8.51 -7.74 -0.70
CA VAL A 59 7.77 -8.82 -0.02
C VAL A 59 7.21 -9.78 -1.04
N VAL A 60 7.09 -11.06 -0.67
CA VAL A 60 6.35 -12.04 -1.45
C VAL A 60 4.86 -11.75 -1.24
N ASP A 61 4.19 -11.31 -2.30
CA ASP A 61 2.75 -11.07 -2.30
C ASP A 61 2.01 -12.36 -1.95
N ARG A 62 1.05 -12.25 -1.04
CA ARG A 62 0.35 -13.41 -0.47
C ARG A 62 1.30 -14.55 -0.11
N GLY A 63 2.44 -14.20 0.47
CA GLY A 63 3.43 -15.11 1.03
C GLY A 63 3.82 -14.71 2.46
N SER A 64 4.89 -15.30 2.97
CA SER A 64 5.32 -15.13 4.37
C SER A 64 6.62 -14.38 4.56
N ARG A 65 7.32 -14.02 3.47
CA ARG A 65 8.69 -13.49 3.50
C ARG A 65 8.83 -12.14 2.83
N GLY A 66 9.81 -11.37 3.29
CA GLY A 66 10.27 -10.16 2.63
C GLY A 66 11.55 -9.61 3.24
N VAL A 67 12.02 -8.49 2.71
CA VAL A 67 13.19 -7.76 3.21
C VAL A 67 12.99 -6.26 3.08
N VAL A 68 13.67 -5.50 3.93
CA VAL A 68 13.82 -4.04 3.80
C VAL A 68 15.28 -3.74 3.47
N VAL A 69 15.50 -2.89 2.46
CA VAL A 69 16.80 -2.50 1.95
C VAL A 69 16.99 -0.99 2.13
N ASP A 70 18.11 -0.58 2.69
CA ASP A 70 18.60 0.80 2.61
C ASP A 70 19.16 1.04 1.21
N LEU A 71 18.47 1.83 0.39
CA LEU A 71 18.85 2.10 -0.99
C LEU A 71 20.13 2.94 -1.07
N ALA A 72 20.51 3.68 -0.02
CA ALA A 72 21.75 4.45 -0.04
C ALA A 72 22.99 3.56 0.05
N SER A 73 22.93 2.50 0.86
CA SER A 73 24.05 1.57 1.09
C SER A 73 23.92 0.24 0.34
N GLY A 74 22.70 -0.11 -0.07
CA GLY A 74 22.34 -1.43 -0.58
C GLY A 74 22.24 -2.53 0.47
N THR A 75 22.25 -2.18 1.75
CA THR A 75 22.24 -3.15 2.85
C THR A 75 20.81 -3.56 3.18
N VAL A 76 20.58 -4.85 3.39
CA VAL A 76 19.33 -5.33 4.00
C VAL A 76 19.32 -4.92 5.48
N THR A 77 18.37 -4.08 5.86
CA THR A 77 18.23 -3.60 7.25
C THR A 77 17.26 -4.44 8.06
N ALA A 78 16.33 -5.16 7.42
CA ALA A 78 15.42 -6.08 8.08
C ALA A 78 15.06 -7.27 7.19
N GLU A 79 14.94 -8.46 7.80
CA GLU A 79 14.27 -9.61 7.21
C GLU A 79 12.86 -9.70 7.81
N LEU A 80 11.87 -9.96 6.97
CA LEU A 80 10.45 -10.01 7.35
C LEU A 80 9.95 -11.46 7.27
N ASP A 81 9.27 -11.88 8.32
CA ASP A 81 8.60 -13.17 8.43
C ASP A 81 7.29 -12.98 9.18
N ARG A 82 6.16 -13.30 8.53
CA ARG A 82 4.82 -13.27 9.15
C ARG A 82 4.26 -14.64 9.46
N GLY A 83 5.08 -15.69 9.36
CA GLY A 83 4.63 -17.06 9.44
C GLY A 83 3.84 -17.51 8.21
N ASP A 84 3.69 -18.83 8.05
CA ASP A 84 3.06 -19.41 6.86
C ASP A 84 1.53 -19.56 7.00
N TYR A 85 1.00 -19.54 8.23
CA TYR A 85 -0.41 -19.81 8.51
C TYR A 85 -1.32 -18.74 7.89
N GLY A 86 -2.18 -19.13 6.95
CA GLY A 86 -3.09 -18.22 6.25
C GLY A 86 -2.40 -17.15 5.40
N SER A 87 -1.07 -17.20 5.25
CA SER A 87 -0.27 -16.19 4.54
C SER A 87 -0.60 -16.03 3.05
N THR A 88 -1.39 -16.92 2.46
CA THR A 88 -1.81 -16.82 1.06
C THR A 88 -3.17 -16.14 0.87
N LEU A 89 -3.87 -15.81 1.96
CA LEU A 89 -5.25 -15.30 1.93
C LEU A 89 -5.29 -13.77 1.84
N THR A 90 -4.31 -13.09 2.43
CA THR A 90 -4.18 -11.62 2.39
C THR A 90 -2.87 -11.21 1.75
N ASP A 91 -2.86 -10.00 1.18
CA ASP A 91 -1.62 -9.35 0.74
C ASP A 91 -0.62 -9.26 1.92
N PHE A 92 0.68 -9.26 1.64
CA PHE A 92 1.69 -9.15 2.72
C PHE A 92 1.59 -7.74 3.36
N PRO A 93 1.32 -7.63 4.68
CA PRO A 93 1.17 -6.32 5.31
C PRO A 93 2.51 -5.63 5.46
N VAL A 94 2.73 -4.54 4.71
CA VAL A 94 3.89 -3.67 4.86
C VAL A 94 3.57 -2.24 4.41
N ALA A 95 4.00 -1.24 5.18
CA ALA A 95 3.90 0.17 4.81
C ALA A 95 4.96 1.02 5.54
N PHE A 96 5.50 2.03 4.86
CA PHE A 96 6.37 3.04 5.49
C PHE A 96 5.53 4.17 6.10
N LEU A 97 5.89 4.62 7.30
CA LEU A 97 5.17 5.68 8.04
C LEU A 97 5.81 7.07 7.86
N GLY A 98 6.30 7.36 6.64
CA GLY A 98 7.10 8.55 6.36
C GLY A 98 8.59 8.23 6.28
N THR A 99 9.41 8.85 7.12
CA THR A 99 10.87 8.67 7.13
C THR A 99 11.30 7.83 8.34
N GLY A 100 12.07 6.78 8.09
CA GLY A 100 12.77 6.03 9.15
C GLY A 100 11.94 5.00 9.94
N GLU A 101 10.64 4.88 9.73
CA GLU A 101 9.80 3.85 10.35
C GLU A 101 8.94 3.12 9.32
N PHE A 102 8.67 1.85 9.60
CA PHE A 102 7.73 1.04 8.82
C PHE A 102 6.94 0.09 9.72
N VAL A 103 5.79 -0.32 9.22
CA VAL A 103 4.95 -1.37 9.79
C VAL A 103 5.04 -2.60 8.91
N ALA A 104 5.17 -3.78 9.51
CA ALA A 104 5.10 -5.04 8.79
C ALA A 104 4.50 -6.14 9.67
N ALA A 105 3.89 -7.15 9.06
CA ALA A 105 3.42 -8.31 9.81
C ALA A 105 4.58 -9.12 10.41
N THR A 106 4.38 -9.60 11.65
CA THR A 106 5.33 -10.46 12.38
C THR A 106 4.76 -11.83 12.74
N ASP A 107 3.45 -11.98 12.58
CA ASP A 107 2.72 -13.24 12.62
C ASP A 107 1.42 -13.04 11.82
N TRP A 108 0.63 -14.09 11.64
CA TRP A 108 -0.61 -14.02 10.85
C TRP A 108 -1.62 -12.98 11.37
N ASN A 109 -1.64 -12.72 12.69
CA ASN A 109 -2.50 -11.74 13.36
C ASN A 109 -1.74 -10.62 14.10
N GLN A 110 -0.45 -10.42 13.80
CA GLN A 110 0.36 -9.39 14.47
C GLN A 110 1.08 -8.48 13.49
N LEU A 111 1.10 -7.19 13.81
CA LEU A 111 1.91 -6.17 13.16
C LEU A 111 3.01 -5.69 14.10
N GLY A 112 4.18 -5.41 13.57
CA GLY A 112 5.27 -4.74 14.27
C GLY A 112 5.51 -3.34 13.72
N LEU A 113 5.82 -2.39 14.58
CA LEU A 113 6.41 -1.10 14.23
C LEU A 113 7.93 -1.21 14.32
N PHE A 114 8.64 -0.85 13.27
CA PHE A 114 10.08 -1.05 13.14
C PHE A 114 10.82 0.25 12.86
N ASP A 115 12.06 0.32 13.34
CA ASP A 115 13.06 1.27 12.84
C ASP A 115 13.61 0.79 11.49
N ALA A 116 13.49 1.61 10.45
CA ALA A 116 13.92 1.25 9.10
C ALA A 116 15.44 1.14 8.96
N ALA A 117 16.21 1.88 9.77
CA ALA A 117 17.67 1.87 9.68
C ALA A 117 18.27 0.62 10.32
N THR A 118 17.69 0.16 11.43
CA THR A 118 18.24 -0.96 12.21
C THR A 118 17.43 -2.25 12.11
N GLY A 119 16.23 -2.21 11.52
CA GLY A 119 15.28 -3.32 11.52
C GLY A 119 14.76 -3.69 12.92
N THR A 120 15.02 -2.87 13.93
CA THR A 120 14.64 -3.19 15.31
C THR A 120 13.15 -2.91 15.51
N ARG A 121 12.41 -3.91 16.01
CA ARG A 121 11.01 -3.75 16.39
C ARG A 121 10.88 -2.87 17.64
N LYS A 122 10.12 -1.79 17.53
CA LYS A 122 9.83 -0.81 18.59
C LYS A 122 8.55 -1.14 19.36
N ALA A 123 7.53 -1.61 18.66
CA ALA A 123 6.24 -1.97 19.23
C ALA A 123 5.58 -3.12 18.44
N THR A 124 4.60 -3.77 19.05
CA THR A 124 3.73 -4.75 18.40
C THR A 124 2.29 -4.24 18.49
N HIS A 125 1.46 -4.58 17.51
CA HIS A 125 0.02 -4.41 17.51
C HIS A 125 -0.61 -5.74 17.11
N GLY A 126 -1.75 -6.06 17.70
CA GLY A 126 -2.47 -7.30 17.47
C GLY A 126 -2.25 -8.34 18.55
N ASP A 127 -3.37 -8.70 19.17
CA ASP A 127 -3.62 -9.96 19.89
C ASP A 127 -5.01 -10.52 19.54
N ASP A 128 -5.65 -9.96 18.49
CA ASP A 128 -6.95 -10.41 17.98
C ASP A 128 -6.83 -11.82 17.40
N ILE A 129 -7.46 -12.77 18.08
CA ILE A 129 -7.31 -14.20 17.83
C ILE A 129 -7.94 -14.69 16.51
N ASP A 130 -8.50 -13.80 15.69
CA ASP A 130 -9.25 -14.18 14.48
C ASP A 130 -9.12 -13.17 13.32
N PHE A 131 -8.14 -12.26 13.34
CA PHE A 131 -7.96 -11.26 12.28
C PHE A 131 -6.62 -11.42 11.53
N PHE A 132 -6.69 -11.62 10.23
CA PHE A 132 -5.54 -11.72 9.33
C PHE A 132 -5.29 -10.35 8.72
N HIS A 133 -4.20 -9.72 9.13
CA HIS A 133 -3.79 -8.44 8.56
C HIS A 133 -3.46 -8.59 7.07
N GLY A 134 -3.89 -7.62 6.27
CA GLY A 134 -3.65 -7.58 4.83
C GLY A 134 -3.10 -6.23 4.39
N GLY A 135 -3.69 -5.65 3.34
CA GLY A 135 -3.23 -4.40 2.75
C GLY A 135 -3.18 -3.25 3.76
N LEU A 136 -2.05 -2.52 3.78
CA LEU A 136 -1.82 -1.39 4.68
C LEU A 136 -1.86 -0.08 3.89
N THR A 137 -2.65 0.89 4.36
CA THR A 137 -2.71 2.23 3.74
C THR A 137 -2.59 3.33 4.80
N VAL A 138 -1.54 4.14 4.71
CA VAL A 138 -1.24 5.23 5.66
C VAL A 138 -1.89 6.53 5.18
N CYS A 139 -2.47 7.32 6.09
CA CYS A 139 -3.04 8.61 5.75
C CYS A 139 -1.95 9.64 5.36
N PRO A 140 -2.30 10.71 4.61
CA PRO A 140 -1.33 11.70 4.15
C PRO A 140 -0.47 12.32 5.25
N SER A 141 -1.04 12.64 6.42
CA SER A 141 -0.27 13.15 7.56
C SER A 141 0.52 12.11 8.34
N GLY A 142 0.29 10.81 8.12
CA GLY A 142 0.90 9.73 8.90
C GLY A 142 0.30 9.56 10.30
N LYS A 143 -0.88 10.13 10.56
CA LYS A 143 -1.63 9.95 11.82
C LYS A 143 -2.33 8.60 11.91
N TRP A 144 -2.89 8.13 10.81
CA TRP A 144 -3.75 6.97 10.77
C TRP A 144 -3.19 5.89 9.85
N LEU A 145 -3.45 4.64 10.22
CA LEU A 145 -3.23 3.47 9.38
C LEU A 145 -4.56 2.74 9.19
N ILE A 146 -4.93 2.47 7.94
CA ILE A 146 -5.97 1.49 7.61
C ILE A 146 -5.30 0.14 7.34
N ILE A 147 -5.88 -0.89 7.96
CA ILE A 147 -5.58 -2.29 7.71
C ILE A 147 -6.81 -2.90 7.05
N ASP A 148 -6.67 -3.39 5.82
CA ASP A 148 -7.70 -4.16 5.13
C ASP A 148 -7.36 -5.64 5.28
N GLY A 149 -8.22 -6.40 5.96
CA GLY A 149 -7.91 -7.75 6.38
C GLY A 149 -9.11 -8.69 6.39
N TRP A 150 -8.86 -9.90 6.84
CA TRP A 150 -9.82 -11.01 6.83
C TRP A 150 -10.07 -11.53 8.24
N ILE A 151 -11.33 -11.50 8.67
CA ILE A 151 -11.77 -12.15 9.90
C ILE A 151 -11.99 -13.64 9.59
N TRP A 152 -11.49 -14.54 10.44
CA TRP A 152 -11.48 -16.00 10.21
C TRP A 152 -12.84 -16.62 9.81
N GLN A 153 -13.95 -15.99 10.19
CA GLN A 153 -15.26 -16.26 9.61
C GLN A 153 -15.40 -15.38 8.36
N PRO A 154 -15.51 -15.93 7.13
CA PRO A 154 -15.13 -15.32 5.84
C PRO A 154 -15.76 -13.95 5.58
N VAL A 155 -15.21 -12.94 6.23
CA VAL A 155 -15.71 -11.57 6.30
C VAL A 155 -14.46 -10.69 6.26
N GLY A 156 -14.43 -9.74 5.34
CA GLY A 156 -13.40 -8.72 5.37
C GLY A 156 -13.70 -7.70 6.46
N ALA A 157 -12.70 -6.97 6.91
CA ALA A 157 -12.91 -5.79 7.74
C ALA A 157 -11.77 -4.80 7.56
N GLN A 158 -12.06 -3.54 7.85
CA GLN A 158 -11.08 -2.46 7.84
C GLN A 158 -10.87 -1.99 9.26
N LEU A 159 -9.63 -2.08 9.75
CA LEU A 159 -9.24 -1.59 11.06
C LEU A 159 -8.50 -0.27 10.91
N LEU A 160 -8.87 0.71 11.72
CA LEU A 160 -8.21 1.99 11.87
C LEU A 160 -7.32 1.96 13.12
N VAL A 161 -6.05 2.28 12.94
CA VAL A 161 -5.07 2.40 14.03
C VAL A 161 -4.58 3.86 14.10
N ASP A 162 -4.60 4.43 15.31
CA ASP A 162 -3.93 5.70 15.62
C ASP A 162 -2.43 5.43 15.81
N LEU A 163 -1.59 5.97 14.92
CA LEU A 163 -0.16 5.70 14.92
C LEU A 163 0.57 6.40 16.08
N ASP A 164 0.05 7.53 16.56
CA ASP A 164 0.65 8.22 17.72
C ASP A 164 0.28 7.51 19.02
N ALA A 165 -0.97 7.07 19.16
CA ALA A 165 -1.38 6.23 20.27
C ALA A 165 -0.59 4.90 20.28
N TRP A 166 -0.40 4.29 19.11
CA TRP A 166 0.40 3.08 19.00
C TRP A 166 1.85 3.25 19.43
N ARG A 167 2.50 4.34 19.00
CA ARG A 167 3.84 4.70 19.47
C ARG A 167 3.89 4.94 20.98
N ALA A 168 2.78 5.40 21.58
CA ALA A 168 2.64 5.60 23.02
C ALA A 168 2.29 4.30 23.80
N GLY A 169 2.07 3.18 23.10
CA GLY A 169 1.79 1.87 23.69
C GLY A 169 0.31 1.47 23.72
N ASP A 170 -0.58 2.25 23.07
CA ASP A 170 -1.95 1.83 22.82
C ASP A 170 -1.98 0.80 21.68
N HIS A 171 -2.82 -0.21 21.78
CA HIS A 171 -2.93 -1.26 20.77
C HIS A 171 -4.34 -1.41 20.23
N ASP A 172 -5.24 -0.47 20.56
CA ASP A 172 -6.62 -0.51 20.09
C ASP A 172 -6.69 -0.25 18.58
N ALA A 173 -7.58 -0.99 17.93
CA ALA A 173 -8.00 -0.77 16.56
C ALA A 173 -9.51 -0.54 16.52
N THR A 174 -9.97 0.36 15.66
CA THR A 174 -11.40 0.62 15.46
C THR A 174 -11.84 0.07 14.11
N GLU A 175 -12.85 -0.79 14.07
CA GLU A 175 -13.48 -1.18 12.80
C GLU A 175 -14.15 0.04 12.15
N VAL A 176 -13.83 0.29 10.89
CA VAL A 176 -14.36 1.44 10.12
C VAL A 176 -14.91 1.02 8.77
N GLY A 177 -15.85 1.82 8.25
CA GLY A 177 -16.41 1.62 6.92
C GLY A 177 -17.47 0.51 6.87
N PRO A 178 -17.97 0.19 5.66
CA PRO A 178 -18.96 -0.86 5.50
C PRO A 178 -18.30 -2.21 5.71
N TYR A 179 -18.86 -3.09 6.56
CA TYR A 179 -18.44 -4.48 6.70
C TYR A 179 -18.45 -5.17 5.33
N PRO A 180 -17.29 -5.42 4.73
CA PRO A 180 -17.26 -6.02 3.43
C PRO A 180 -17.37 -7.54 3.53
N ASP A 181 -18.17 -8.15 2.66
CA ASP A 181 -18.13 -9.61 2.45
C ASP A 181 -16.79 -10.09 1.81
N ASP A 182 -15.88 -9.16 1.46
CA ASP A 182 -14.64 -9.42 0.72
C ASP A 182 -13.47 -8.59 1.26
N TRP A 183 -12.23 -9.07 1.12
CA TRP A 183 -11.00 -8.42 1.60
C TRP A 183 -10.00 -8.21 0.44
N ASN A 184 -8.92 -7.48 0.69
CA ASN A 184 -8.00 -6.91 -0.32
C ASN A 184 -8.69 -5.87 -1.23
N ARG A 185 -9.54 -5.02 -0.66
CA ARG A 185 -10.28 -3.99 -1.42
C ARG A 185 -9.40 -2.78 -1.73
N PRO A 186 -9.40 -2.28 -2.99
CA PRO A 186 -8.76 -1.00 -3.30
C PRO A 186 -9.27 0.10 -2.38
N THR A 187 -8.35 0.69 -1.63
CA THR A 187 -8.63 1.72 -0.62
C THR A 187 -7.63 2.85 -0.80
N ALA A 188 -8.08 4.10 -0.71
CA ALA A 188 -7.23 5.28 -0.78
C ALA A 188 -7.71 6.38 0.16
N TRP A 189 -6.78 7.14 0.74
CA TRP A 189 -7.09 8.29 1.58
C TRP A 189 -7.33 9.54 0.74
N LEU A 190 -8.54 10.09 0.73
CA LEU A 190 -8.81 11.36 0.06
C LEU A 190 -8.11 12.54 0.77
N ASP A 191 -8.13 12.49 2.09
CA ASP A 191 -7.54 13.42 3.05
C ASP A 191 -7.40 12.68 4.39
N ASP A 192 -7.00 13.36 5.47
CA ASP A 192 -6.81 12.74 6.80
C ASP A 192 -8.12 12.32 7.49
N GLU A 193 -9.27 12.70 6.94
CA GLU A 193 -10.59 12.50 7.54
C GLU A 193 -11.51 11.65 6.67
N THR A 194 -11.04 11.20 5.51
CA THR A 194 -11.86 10.52 4.52
C THR A 194 -11.07 9.44 3.78
N ILE A 195 -11.58 8.22 3.82
CA ILE A 195 -11.13 7.14 2.93
C ILE A 195 -12.17 6.87 1.85
N ALA A 196 -11.68 6.42 0.70
CA ALA A 196 -12.45 5.91 -0.40
C ALA A 196 -12.18 4.41 -0.50
N VAL A 197 -13.24 3.60 -0.47
CA VAL A 197 -13.17 2.13 -0.45
C VAL A 197 -13.96 1.58 -1.63
N GLN A 198 -13.33 0.77 -2.47
CA GLN A 198 -14.02 0.08 -3.54
C GLN A 198 -15.03 -0.93 -2.97
N GLY A 199 -16.28 -0.79 -3.38
CA GLY A 199 -17.37 -1.73 -3.12
C GLY A 199 -17.97 -2.26 -4.41
N GLN A 200 -19.04 -3.04 -4.27
CA GLN A 200 -19.76 -3.66 -5.38
C GLN A 200 -20.48 -2.63 -6.26
N ASP A 201 -21.05 -1.59 -5.65
CA ASP A 201 -21.86 -0.57 -6.34
C ASP A 201 -21.08 0.71 -6.68
N GLY A 202 -19.76 0.69 -6.50
CA GLY A 202 -18.88 1.82 -6.77
C GLY A 202 -17.89 2.05 -5.63
N VAL A 203 -17.53 3.31 -5.38
CA VAL A 203 -16.57 3.68 -4.32
C VAL A 203 -17.31 4.37 -3.19
N THR A 204 -17.24 3.80 -1.99
CA THR A 204 -17.85 4.35 -0.78
C THR A 204 -16.86 5.28 -0.09
N LEU A 205 -17.33 6.47 0.29
CA LEU A 205 -16.58 7.44 1.07
C LEU A 205 -16.91 7.28 2.54
N VAL A 206 -15.90 7.12 3.38
CA VAL A 206 -16.04 6.84 4.81
C VAL A 206 -15.32 7.93 5.61
N ALA A 207 -16.00 8.50 6.59
CA ALA A 207 -15.44 9.48 7.52
C ALA A 207 -14.54 8.79 8.55
N ILE A 208 -13.39 9.39 8.84
CA ILE A 208 -12.43 8.94 9.86
C ILE A 208 -12.37 9.99 10.98
N PRO A 209 -12.35 9.59 12.26
CA PRO A 209 -12.31 8.21 12.75
C PRO A 209 -13.69 7.56 12.97
N SER A 210 -14.80 8.26 12.68
CA SER A 210 -16.14 7.79 13.06
C SER A 210 -16.61 6.52 12.34
N GLY A 211 -16.03 6.20 11.18
CA GLY A 211 -16.46 5.07 10.34
C GLY A 211 -17.77 5.33 9.58
N GLU A 212 -18.34 6.53 9.67
CA GLU A 212 -19.62 6.86 9.05
C GLU A 212 -19.51 6.97 7.53
N THR A 213 -20.45 6.35 6.81
CA THR A 213 -20.52 6.49 5.35
C THR A 213 -21.00 7.90 4.98
N ARG A 214 -20.20 8.63 4.19
CA ARG A 214 -20.54 9.96 3.65
C ARG A 214 -21.33 9.88 2.34
N GLY A 215 -21.15 8.81 1.58
CA GLY A 215 -21.83 8.59 0.31
C GLY A 215 -21.11 7.55 -0.54
N THR A 216 -21.67 7.26 -1.71
CA THR A 216 -21.11 6.31 -2.67
C THR A 216 -21.14 6.94 -4.05
N ILE A 217 -20.00 6.91 -4.73
CA ILE A 217 -19.90 7.31 -6.13
C ILE A 217 -20.02 6.07 -7.02
N ALA A 218 -20.82 6.15 -8.09
CA ALA A 218 -21.01 5.08 -9.06
C ALA A 218 -19.81 4.98 -10.03
N ALA A 219 -18.61 4.88 -9.47
CA ALA A 219 -17.36 4.76 -10.20
C ALA A 219 -17.06 3.29 -10.56
N PRO A 220 -16.38 3.02 -11.69
CA PRO A 220 -16.07 1.65 -12.09
C PRO A 220 -15.10 0.97 -11.13
N PRO A 221 -15.07 -0.38 -11.09
CA PRO A 221 -14.06 -1.10 -10.32
C PRO A 221 -12.66 -0.88 -10.91
N GLY A 222 -11.67 -0.74 -10.03
CA GLY A 222 -10.28 -0.61 -10.43
C GLY A 222 -9.35 -0.38 -9.26
N ARG A 223 -8.04 -0.34 -9.54
CA ARG A 223 -7.06 0.10 -8.55
C ARG A 223 -7.29 1.59 -8.26
N LEU A 224 -7.26 1.95 -6.99
CA LEU A 224 -7.67 3.25 -6.48
C LEU A 224 -6.48 4.00 -5.91
N TRP A 225 -6.36 5.27 -6.27
CA TRP A 225 -5.44 6.23 -5.66
C TRP A 225 -6.13 7.56 -5.44
N SER A 226 -5.46 8.44 -4.72
CA SER A 226 -5.93 9.78 -4.44
C SER A 226 -4.78 10.78 -4.42
N HIS A 227 -5.07 12.01 -4.78
CA HIS A 227 -4.13 13.13 -4.63
C HIS A 227 -4.91 14.44 -4.65
N ASN A 228 -4.63 15.34 -3.70
CA ASN A 228 -5.28 16.65 -3.59
C ASN A 228 -6.82 16.60 -3.66
N GLY A 229 -7.44 15.68 -2.90
CA GLY A 229 -8.90 15.55 -2.82
C GLY A 229 -9.57 14.97 -4.07
N ARG A 230 -8.81 14.44 -5.03
CA ARG A 230 -9.31 13.73 -6.21
C ARG A 230 -9.04 12.24 -6.10
N LEU A 231 -9.89 11.45 -6.73
CA LEU A 231 -9.72 10.02 -6.92
C LEU A 231 -9.24 9.70 -8.33
N PHE A 232 -8.38 8.70 -8.41
CA PHE A 232 -7.79 8.18 -9.63
C PHE A 232 -8.05 6.68 -9.68
N ILE A 233 -8.78 6.24 -10.70
CA ILE A 233 -9.22 4.85 -10.80
C ILE A 233 -8.65 4.25 -12.09
N ALA A 234 -7.75 3.29 -11.97
CA ALA A 234 -7.30 2.49 -13.11
C ALA A 234 -8.37 1.47 -13.48
N ALA A 235 -9.32 1.91 -14.30
CA ALA A 235 -10.43 1.11 -14.79
C ALA A 235 -10.02 0.25 -15.99
N GLN A 236 -10.98 -0.50 -16.55
CA GLN A 236 -10.75 -1.39 -17.70
C GLN A 236 -10.24 -0.64 -18.94
N HIS A 237 -10.77 0.56 -19.20
CA HIS A 237 -10.50 1.33 -20.42
C HIS A 237 -9.39 2.38 -20.27
N GLY A 238 -8.93 2.66 -19.06
CA GLY A 238 -7.95 3.70 -18.80
C GLY A 238 -8.07 4.28 -17.40
N LEU A 239 -7.47 5.44 -17.19
CA LEU A 239 -7.47 6.15 -15.93
C LEU A 239 -8.66 7.10 -15.87
N GLU A 240 -9.58 6.88 -14.94
CA GLU A 240 -10.64 7.83 -14.65
C GLU A 240 -10.27 8.75 -13.50
N ILE A 241 -10.60 10.02 -13.66
CA ILE A 241 -10.34 11.07 -12.68
C ILE A 241 -11.68 11.51 -12.12
N TRP A 242 -11.80 11.54 -10.81
CA TRP A 242 -13.05 11.80 -10.11
C TRP A 242 -12.86 12.86 -9.03
N SER A 243 -13.87 13.72 -8.86
CA SER A 243 -14.12 14.37 -7.58
C SER A 243 -14.88 13.39 -6.67
N PRO A 244 -15.08 13.71 -5.38
CA PRO A 244 -15.92 12.91 -4.51
C PRO A 244 -17.40 12.80 -4.92
N THR A 245 -17.83 13.46 -6.01
CA THR A 245 -19.23 13.48 -6.46
C THR A 245 -19.43 13.18 -7.94
N GLU A 246 -18.43 13.42 -8.80
CA GLU A 246 -18.58 13.26 -10.25
C GLU A 246 -17.27 12.92 -10.97
N ARG A 247 -17.41 12.37 -12.17
CA ARG A 247 -16.27 12.09 -13.05
C ARG A 247 -15.80 13.37 -13.71
N LEU A 248 -14.51 13.67 -13.55
CA LEU A 248 -13.85 14.85 -14.11
C LEU A 248 -13.18 14.56 -15.46
N GLY A 249 -12.74 13.31 -15.70
CA GLY A 249 -12.03 12.98 -16.92
C GLY A 249 -11.70 11.51 -17.12
N LEU A 250 -11.16 11.23 -18.31
CA LEU A 250 -10.65 9.93 -18.74
C LEU A 250 -9.33 10.14 -19.50
N VAL A 251 -8.30 9.40 -19.13
CA VAL A 251 -7.10 9.20 -19.94
C VAL A 251 -7.20 7.81 -20.57
N ASP A 252 -7.66 7.78 -21.83
CA ASP A 252 -7.93 6.54 -22.55
C ASP A 252 -6.65 5.71 -22.74
N GLY A 253 -6.75 4.40 -22.52
CA GLY A 253 -5.64 3.46 -22.67
C GLY A 253 -4.55 3.53 -21.59
N PHE A 254 -4.44 4.60 -20.81
CA PHE A 254 -3.45 4.72 -19.74
C PHE A 254 -3.92 3.99 -18.47
N ARG A 255 -3.21 2.92 -18.08
CA ARG A 255 -3.58 2.08 -16.93
C ARG A 255 -2.42 2.01 -15.94
N PRO A 256 -2.33 2.96 -14.99
CA PRO A 256 -1.23 3.00 -14.06
C PRO A 256 -1.25 1.77 -13.13
N ILE A 257 -0.08 1.46 -12.59
CA ILE A 257 0.14 0.41 -11.58
C ILE A 257 0.80 0.96 -10.31
N ALA A 258 1.29 2.21 -10.35
CA ALA A 258 1.93 2.87 -9.22
C ALA A 258 1.61 4.37 -9.18
N GLN A 259 1.67 4.94 -7.97
CA GLN A 259 1.52 6.36 -7.71
C GLN A 259 2.70 6.87 -6.88
N ASN A 260 3.15 8.09 -7.18
CA ASN A 260 3.96 8.88 -6.28
C ASN A 260 3.03 9.68 -5.33
N PRO A 261 2.95 9.34 -4.03
CA PRO A 261 2.01 9.99 -3.12
C PRO A 261 2.30 11.47 -2.90
N THR A 262 3.56 11.91 -3.08
CA THR A 262 3.97 13.30 -2.89
C THR A 262 3.55 14.19 -4.06
N THR A 263 3.69 13.71 -5.29
CA THR A 263 3.43 14.52 -6.49
C THR A 263 2.09 14.19 -7.17
N GLY A 264 1.46 13.08 -6.78
CA GLY A 264 0.30 12.51 -7.46
C GLY A 264 0.61 11.88 -8.81
N ALA A 265 1.88 11.86 -9.24
CA ALA A 265 2.27 11.24 -10.51
C ALA A 265 1.88 9.77 -10.54
N LEU A 266 1.41 9.31 -11.69
CA LEU A 266 1.02 7.93 -11.93
C LEU A 266 1.92 7.32 -13.02
N ALA A 267 2.24 6.04 -12.90
CA ALA A 267 3.03 5.33 -13.91
C ALA A 267 2.40 3.98 -14.26
N ASP A 268 2.44 3.63 -15.55
CA ASP A 268 2.05 2.31 -16.05
C ASP A 268 3.22 1.33 -16.10
N ARG A 269 2.94 0.10 -16.55
CA ARG A 269 3.90 -1.00 -16.68
C ARG A 269 5.05 -0.74 -17.65
N ASP A 270 4.86 0.20 -18.57
CA ASP A 270 5.84 0.58 -19.59
C ASP A 270 6.56 1.88 -19.19
N LEU A 271 6.35 2.35 -17.96
CA LEU A 271 6.87 3.60 -17.37
C LEU A 271 6.41 4.87 -18.09
N HIS A 272 5.30 4.83 -18.83
CA HIS A 272 4.66 6.07 -19.21
C HIS A 272 4.14 6.75 -17.95
N THR A 273 4.45 8.03 -17.80
CA THR A 273 4.05 8.80 -16.62
C THR A 273 2.97 9.80 -16.98
N TRP A 274 2.04 9.98 -16.05
CA TRP A 274 0.99 10.98 -16.12
C TRP A 274 1.01 11.82 -14.85
N LEU A 275 0.76 13.13 -14.99
CA LEU A 275 0.74 14.09 -13.90
C LEU A 275 -0.66 14.70 -13.75
N PRO A 276 -1.21 14.78 -12.52
CA PRO A 276 -2.54 15.32 -12.23
C PRO A 276 -2.69 16.85 -12.25
#